data_AF-A0A0Q8MV82-F1
#
_entry.id   AF-A0A0Q8MV82-F1
#
_cell.length_a   1.000
_cell.length_b   1.000
_cell.length_c   1.000
_cell.angle_alpha   90.00
_cell.angle_beta   90.00
_cell.angle_gamma   90.00
#
_symmetry.space_group_name_H-M   'P 1'
#
loop_
_entity.id
_entity.type
_entity.pdbx_description
1 polymer ?
#
loop_
_entity_poly.entity_id
_entity_poly.type
_entity_poly.pdbx_seq_one_letter_code
_entity_poly.pdbx_strand_id
1 'polypeptide(L)' 'MPPPHDTRSWHKLWAWLGDDAQAMTEAGAVQVCTPDGWTIAQPGDWIVLSVSGDFHVARTGGRRFWDA' A
#
# COMPACT_ATOMS: atom_id res chain seq x y z
N MET A 1 4.86 -3.85 2.25
CA MET A 1 3.72 -4.42 3.02
C MET A 1 4.21 -5.47 4.00
N PRO A 2 3.78 -5.47 5.29
CA PRO A 2 4.16 -6.51 6.26
C PRO A 2 3.56 -7.89 5.92
N PRO A 3 4.21 -9.01 6.29
CA PRO A 3 3.60 -10.34 6.22
C PRO A 3 2.34 -10.45 7.11
N PRO A 4 1.32 -11.26 6.76
CA PRO A 4 0.04 -11.32 7.50
C PRO A 4 0.15 -11.65 9.00
N HIS A 5 1.17 -12.40 9.40
CA HIS A 5 1.37 -12.81 10.81
C HIS A 5 2.14 -11.78 11.66
N ASP A 6 2.67 -10.70 11.07
CA ASP A 6 3.46 -9.70 11.80
C ASP A 6 2.57 -8.57 12.35
N THR A 7 1.78 -8.89 13.37
CA THR A 7 0.81 -7.97 13.98
C THR A 7 1.44 -6.64 14.43
N ARG A 8 2.70 -6.65 14.88
CA ARG A 8 3.39 -5.45 15.35
C ARG A 8 3.68 -4.49 14.20
N SER A 9 4.21 -5.00 13.08
CA SER A 9 4.47 -4.18 11.90
C SER A 9 3.16 -3.68 11.27
N TRP A 10 2.10 -4.48 11.31
CA TRP A 10 0.76 -4.04 10.91
C TRP A 10 0.23 -2.89 11.75
N HIS A 11 0.37 -2.94 13.08
CA HIS A 11 -0.07 -1.85 13.95
C HIS A 11 0.66 -0.53 13.63
N LYS A 12 1.97 -0.60 13.37
CA LYS A 12 2.75 0.57 12.95
C LYS A 12 2.29 1.12 11.60
N LEU A 13 2.00 0.24 10.64
CA LEU A 13 1.51 0.62 9.33
C LEU A 13 0.18 1.39 9.46
N TRP A 14 -0.77 0.88 10.24
CA TRP A 14 -2.05 1.55 10.46
C TRP A 14 -1.91 2.90 11.15
N ALA A 15 -1.05 3.00 12.17
CA ALA A 15 -0.77 4.27 12.83
C ALA A 15 -0.14 5.31 11.88
N TRP A 16 0.63 4.86 10.89
CA TRP A 16 1.24 5.73 9.89
C TRP A 16 0.28 6.17 8.80
N LEU A 17 -0.60 5.27 8.33
CA LEU A 17 -1.57 5.56 7.27
C LEU A 17 -2.78 6.38 7.77
N GLY A 18 -3.19 6.20 9.02
CA GLY A 18 -4.36 6.91 9.56
C GLY A 18 -5.61 6.73 8.70
N ASP A 19 -6.25 7.85 8.35
CA ASP A 19 -7.48 7.87 7.56
C ASP A 19 -7.25 7.67 6.05
N ASP A 20 -5.99 7.69 5.60
CA ASP A 20 -5.63 7.51 4.19
C ASP A 20 -5.59 6.02 3.78
N ALA A 21 -6.09 5.11 4.62
CA ALA A 21 -6.14 3.71 4.28
C ALA A 21 -7.34 2.96 4.86
N GLN A 22 -7.74 1.90 4.16
CA GLN A 22 -8.79 0.99 4.55
C GLN A 22 -8.32 -0.46 4.45
N ALA A 23 -8.63 -1.25 5.48
CA ALA A 23 -8.41 -2.69 5.45
C ALA A 23 -9.35 -3.35 4.44
N MET A 24 -8.82 -4.22 3.59
CA MET A 24 -9.64 -5.04 2.70
C MET A 24 -9.99 -6.38 3.36
N THR A 25 -11.09 -7.00 2.91
CA THR A 25 -11.48 -8.34 3.33
C THR A 25 -10.54 -9.43 2.80
N GLU A 26 -9.79 -9.14 1.73
CA GLU A 26 -8.78 -10.03 1.16
C GLU A 26 -7.49 -10.05 2.01
N ALA A 27 -6.91 -11.24 2.18
CA ALA A 27 -5.84 -11.52 3.12
C ALA A 27 -4.55 -10.70 2.87
N GLY A 28 -4.44 -9.55 3.54
CA GLY A 28 -3.23 -8.72 3.57
C GLY A 28 -3.18 -7.60 2.52
N ALA A 29 -4.30 -7.32 1.83
CA ALA A 29 -4.41 -6.15 0.96
C ALA A 29 -4.86 -4.91 1.74
N VAL A 30 -4.33 -3.75 1.36
CA VAL A 30 -4.71 -2.44 1.93
C VAL A 30 -5.09 -1.51 0.80
N GLN A 31 -6.25 -0.87 0.92
CA GLN A 31 -6.62 0.20 0.02
C GLN A 31 -6.06 1.52 0.57
N VAL A 32 -5.39 2.30 -0.26
CA VAL A 32 -4.67 3.53 0.12
C VAL A 32 -5.21 4.70 -0.69
N CYS A 33 -5.50 5.82 -0.05
CA CYS A 33 -5.87 7.06 -0.71
C CYS A 33 -4.61 7.65 -1.35
N THR A 34 -4.62 7.80 -2.67
CA THR A 34 -3.53 8.41 -3.44
C THR A 34 -4.07 9.62 -4.20
N PRO A 35 -3.22 10.50 -4.75
CA PRO A 35 -3.66 11.62 -5.58
C PRO A 35 -4.52 11.20 -6.78
N ASP A 36 -4.31 9.99 -7.29
CA ASP A 36 -5.06 9.42 -8.42
C ASP A 36 -6.34 8.68 -7.96
N GLY A 37 -6.65 8.72 -6.67
CA GLY A 37 -7.77 8.01 -6.03
C GLY A 37 -7.32 6.79 -5.23
N TRP A 38 -8.28 5.95 -4.85
CA TRP A 38 -8.03 4.79 -4.01
C TRP A 38 -7.31 3.67 -4.79
N THR A 39 -6.12 3.27 -4.33
CA THR A 39 -5.30 2.23 -4.94
C THR A 39 -5.07 1.07 -3.97
N ILE A 40 -5.13 -0.17 -4.46
CA ILE A 40 -4.88 -1.36 -3.64
C ILE A 40 -3.37 -1.70 -3.64
N ALA A 41 -2.80 -1.81 -2.44
CA ALA A 41 -1.47 -2.35 -2.19
C ALA A 41 -1.58 -3.82 -1.77
N GLN A 42 -0.96 -4.70 -2.54
CA GLN A 42 -0.93 -6.15 -2.28
C GLN A 42 0.32 -6.53 -1.48
N PRO A 43 0.34 -7.71 -0.82
CA PRO A 43 1.57 -8.25 -0.26
C PRO A 43 2.70 -8.28 -1.31
N GLY A 44 3.82 -7.66 -0.98
CA GLY A 44 4.95 -7.45 -1.90
C GLY A 44 5.05 -6.02 -2.43
N ASP A 45 3.96 -5.25 -2.48
CA ASP A 45 4.01 -3.85 -2.86
C ASP A 45 4.61 -2.97 -1.74
N TRP A 46 5.06 -1.78 -2.15
CA TRP A 46 5.50 -0.71 -1.28
C TRP A 46 4.44 0.37 -1.21
N ILE A 47 4.19 0.86 -0.01
CA ILE A 47 3.46 2.11 0.20
C ILE A 47 4.51 3.16 0.53
N VAL A 48 4.51 4.27 -0.20
CA VAL A 48 5.52 5.32 -0.16
C VAL A 48 4.82 6.63 0.19
N LEU A 49 5.36 7.37 1.15
CA LEU A 49 4.93 8.74 1.45
C LEU A 49 5.83 9.72 0.69
N SER A 50 5.22 10.60 -0.10
CA SER A 50 5.91 11.65 -0.82
C SER A 50 6.21 12.85 0.09
N VAL A 51 7.06 13.76 -0.40
CA VAL A 51 7.39 15.01 0.31
C VAL A 51 6.20 15.97 0.43
N SER A 52 5.18 15.85 -0.43
CA SER A 52 3.95 16.63 -0.36
C SER A 52 2.97 16.11 0.69
N GLY A 53 3.24 14.93 1.27
CA GLY A 53 2.37 14.29 2.25
C GLY A 53 1.40 13.27 1.65
N ASP A 54 1.53 12.94 0.36
CA ASP A 54 0.66 11.99 -0.33
C ASP A 54 1.20 10.57 -0.29
N PHE A 55 0.31 9.58 -0.16
CA PHE A 55 0.68 8.17 -0.30
C PHE A 55 0.63 7.69 -1.75
N HIS A 56 1.55 6.79 -2.10
CA HIS A 56 1.64 6.12 -3.39
C HIS A 56 1.90 4.63 -3.21
N VAL A 57 1.41 3.81 -4.15
CA VAL A 57 1.70 2.37 -4.19
C VAL A 57 2.70 2.07 -5.30
N ALA A 58 3.88 1.60 -4.92
CA ALA A 58 4.93 1.18 -5.85
C ALA A 58 5.03 -0.35 -5.90
N ARG A 59 4.89 -0.90 -7.09
CA ARG A 59 4.83 -2.35 -7.32
C ARG A 59 6.22 -2.90 -7.61
N THR A 60 6.75 -3.79 -6.77
CA THR A 60 7.98 -4.53 -7.10
C THR A 60 7.65 -5.70 -7.99
N GLY A 61 7.70 -5.45 -9.29
CA GLY A 61 7.34 -6.46 -10.29
C GLY A 61 6.79 -5.76 -11.50
N GLY A 62 7.67 -5.10 -12.27
CA GLY A 62 7.34 -4.81 -13.64
C GLY A 62 7.01 -6.12 -14.34
N ARG A 63 5.72 -6.43 -14.49
CA ARG A 63 5.26 -6.76 -15.83
C ARG A 63 5.58 -5.52 -16.65
N ARG A 64 6.74 -5.58 -17.30
CA ARG A 64 7.23 -4.58 -18.23
C ARG A 64 6.05 -4.16 -19.10
N PHE A 65 5.61 -2.91 -18.96
CA PHE A 65 4.72 -2.26 -19.91
C PHE A 65 5.56 -1.78 -21.12
N TRP A 66 6.50 -2.60 -21.57
CA TRP A 66 7.27 -2.45 -22.80
C TRP A 66 6.94 -3.68 -23.63
N ASP A 67 5.78 -3.66 -24.26
CA ASP A 67 5.47 -4.31 -25.53
C ASP A 67 4.15 -3.68 -25.96
N ALA A 68 4.29 -2.64 -26.79
CA ALA A 68 3.23 -2.03 -27.57
C ALA A 68 3.03 -2.85 -28.85
#